data_AF-E7G2H0-F1
#
_entry.id   AF-E7G2H0-F1
#
_cell.length_a   1.000
_cell.length_b   1.000
_cell.length_c   1.000
_cell.angle_alpha   90.00
_cell.angle_beta   90.00
_cell.angle_gamma   90.00
#
_symmetry.space_group_name_H-M   'P 1'
#
loop_
_entity.id
_entity.type
_entity.pdbx_description
1 polymer ?
#
loop_
_entity_poly.entity_id
_entity_poly.type
_entity_poly.pdbx_seq_one_letter_code
_entity_poly.pdbx_strand_id
1 'polypeptide(L)'
;MLLASSYLTGAPKWVKQCSGVAKLSKGNIVACGSADILDGDVDYAASMASAVARDKLADFVLKDQKVDSKKEVSVQLPSLLKAKWVDSSRVYVLLGMDSKSSKQVKVIVQKKPSGVITPPNNQKQTPVEQKISPPTKSAAQPPLQKEITPKN
;
A
#
# COMPACT_ATOMS: atom_id res chain seq x y z
N MET A 1 37.32 21.24 -6.90
CA MET A 1 36.11 21.68 -7.62
C MET A 1 34.90 21.23 -6.82
N LEU A 2 34.27 22.14 -6.09
CA LEU A 2 33.01 21.90 -5.38
C LEU A 2 31.87 22.22 -6.35
N LEU A 3 31.16 21.19 -6.83
CA LEU A 3 29.93 21.37 -7.59
C LEU A 3 28.82 21.75 -6.59
N ALA A 4 28.63 23.05 -6.40
CA ALA A 4 27.46 23.60 -5.74
C ALA A 4 26.24 23.44 -6.66
N SER A 5 25.58 22.29 -6.58
CA SER A 5 24.30 22.08 -7.24
C SER A 5 23.24 22.94 -6.56
N SER A 6 22.89 24.04 -7.23
CA SER A 6 21.91 25.03 -6.80
C SER A 6 20.50 24.45 -6.92
N TYR A 7 19.99 23.80 -5.87
CA TYR A 7 18.58 23.41 -5.78
C TYR A 7 17.78 24.48 -5.05
N LEU A 8 17.51 25.60 -5.72
CA LEU A 8 16.49 26.57 -5.27
C LEU A 8 15.36 26.70 -6.30
N THR A 9 14.93 25.57 -6.86
CA THR A 9 13.56 25.44 -7.36
C THR A 9 12.67 25.03 -6.18
N GLY A 10 12.09 26.03 -5.51
CA GLY A 10 11.22 25.81 -4.35
C GLY A 10 10.07 24.83 -4.66
N ALA A 11 9.55 24.18 -3.61
CA ALA A 11 8.53 23.14 -3.74
C ALA A 11 7.36 23.56 -4.64
N PRO A 12 6.91 22.70 -5.58
CA PRO A 12 5.76 22.99 -6.43
C PRO A 12 4.51 23.38 -5.63
N LYS A 13 3.65 24.22 -6.21
CA LYS A 13 2.42 24.67 -5.54
C LYS A 13 1.53 23.51 -5.05
N TRP A 14 1.50 22.39 -5.77
CA TRP A 14 0.72 21.22 -5.39
C TRP A 14 1.28 20.51 -4.14
N VAL A 15 2.61 20.54 -3.93
CA VAL A 15 3.27 19.99 -2.74
C VAL A 15 2.89 20.79 -1.50
N LYS A 16 2.88 22.12 -1.61
CA LYS A 16 2.45 23.02 -0.51
C LYS A 16 0.99 22.80 -0.08
N GLN A 17 0.19 22.15 -0.92
CA GLN A 17 -1.21 21.83 -0.67
C GLN A 17 -1.43 20.35 -0.32
N CYS A 18 -0.36 19.58 -0.08
CA CYS A 18 -0.46 18.12 0.04
C CYS A 18 -1.20 17.63 1.29
N SER A 19 -1.25 18.45 2.35
CA SER A 19 -2.02 18.16 3.56
C SER A 19 -3.54 18.17 3.32
N GLY A 20 -4.00 18.74 2.21
CA GLY A 20 -5.42 18.81 1.88
C GLY A 20 -6.06 17.48 1.50
N VAL A 21 -7.39 17.50 1.42
CA VAL A 21 -8.22 16.43 0.86
C VAL A 21 -8.12 16.41 -0.67
N ALA A 22 -8.59 15.32 -1.29
CA ALA A 22 -8.72 15.27 -2.74
C ALA A 22 -9.71 16.34 -3.26
N LYS A 23 -9.46 16.84 -4.48
CA LYS A 23 -10.24 17.95 -5.07
C LYS A 23 -10.46 17.77 -6.57
N LEU A 24 -11.55 18.34 -7.07
CA LEU A 24 -11.82 18.44 -8.50
C LEU A 24 -10.96 19.56 -9.12
N SER A 25 -10.21 19.23 -10.17
CA SER A 25 -9.35 20.15 -10.91
C SER A 25 -9.41 19.79 -12.40
N LYS A 26 -9.96 20.70 -13.22
CA LYS A 26 -10.05 20.54 -14.69
C LYS A 26 -10.59 19.16 -15.11
N GLY A 27 -11.72 18.74 -14.53
CA GLY A 27 -12.35 17.44 -14.85
C GLY A 27 -11.64 16.20 -14.28
N ASN A 28 -10.54 16.36 -13.54
CA ASN A 28 -9.85 15.29 -12.83
C ASN A 28 -10.03 15.47 -11.33
N ILE A 29 -10.24 14.39 -10.60
CA ILE A 29 -10.09 14.38 -9.14
C ILE A 29 -8.61 14.14 -8.86
N VAL A 30 -7.98 15.03 -8.11
CA VAL A 30 -6.56 14.93 -7.76
C VAL A 30 -6.39 14.81 -6.25
N ALA A 31 -5.44 13.98 -5.83
CA ALA A 31 -5.10 13.81 -4.43
C ALA A 31 -3.58 13.75 -4.27
N CYS A 32 -3.10 14.34 -3.18
CA CYS A 32 -1.70 14.32 -2.82
C CYS A 32 -1.49 13.53 -1.54
N GLY A 33 -0.52 12.63 -1.55
CA GLY A 33 -0.02 11.95 -0.37
C GLY A 33 1.47 12.22 -0.19
N SER A 34 1.91 12.16 1.05
CA SER A 34 3.31 12.34 1.41
C SER A 34 3.72 11.32 2.45
N ALA A 35 4.98 10.90 2.42
CA ALA A 35 5.57 10.02 3.42
C ALA A 35 7.04 10.37 3.65
N ASP A 36 7.51 10.13 4.86
CA ASP A 36 8.90 10.35 5.24
C ASP A 36 9.81 9.27 4.62
N ILE A 37 11.04 9.67 4.28
CA ILE A 37 12.09 8.77 3.79
C ILE A 37 12.77 8.19 5.02
N LEU A 38 12.62 6.87 5.19
CA LEU A 38 13.26 6.12 6.26
C LEU A 38 14.41 5.32 5.66
N ASP A 39 15.57 5.35 6.32
CA ASP A 39 16.79 4.60 5.90
C ASP A 39 17.24 4.88 4.46
N GLY A 40 16.90 6.07 3.93
CA GLY A 40 17.19 6.45 2.54
C GLY A 40 16.28 5.76 1.50
N ASP A 41 15.26 5.00 1.91
CA ASP A 41 14.37 4.29 1.01
C ASP A 41 13.28 5.21 0.44
N VAL A 42 13.60 5.83 -0.69
CA VAL A 42 12.72 6.73 -1.44
C VAL A 42 11.57 5.97 -2.11
N ASP A 43 11.77 4.72 -2.52
CA ASP A 43 10.77 3.94 -3.25
C ASP A 43 9.69 3.40 -2.32
N TYR A 44 10.08 3.01 -1.10
CA TYR A 44 9.14 2.72 -0.02
C TYR A 44 8.33 3.96 0.35
N ALA A 45 8.99 5.10 0.56
CA ALA A 45 8.30 6.37 0.83
C ALA A 45 7.35 6.76 -0.32
N ALA A 46 7.74 6.57 -1.58
CA ALA A 46 6.86 6.80 -2.73
C ALA A 46 5.64 5.87 -2.72
N SER A 47 5.81 4.61 -2.34
CA SER A 47 4.72 3.64 -2.22
C SER A 47 3.73 4.03 -1.12
N MET A 48 4.23 4.45 0.05
CA MET A 48 3.42 4.96 1.16
C MET A 48 2.69 6.25 0.80
N ALA A 49 3.39 7.22 0.19
CA ALA A 49 2.79 8.45 -0.30
C ALA A 49 1.68 8.17 -1.34
N SER A 50 1.88 7.17 -2.20
CA SER A 50 0.87 6.75 -3.16
C SER A 50 -0.35 6.11 -2.50
N ALA A 51 -0.16 5.32 -1.43
CA ALA A 51 -1.26 4.75 -0.65
C ALA A 51 -2.11 5.86 -0.01
N VAL A 52 -1.46 6.81 0.68
CA VAL A 52 -2.13 7.98 1.27
C VAL A 52 -2.90 8.79 0.23
N ALA A 53 -2.34 8.98 -0.97
CA ALA A 53 -3.03 9.67 -2.06
C ALA A 53 -4.28 8.89 -2.54
N ARG A 54 -4.21 7.55 -2.61
CA ARG A 54 -5.35 6.70 -2.99
C ARG A 54 -6.45 6.71 -1.94
N ASP A 55 -6.10 6.71 -0.66
CA ASP A 55 -7.07 6.78 0.43
C ASP A 55 -7.87 8.09 0.35
N LYS A 56 -7.19 9.21 0.09
CA LYS A 56 -7.86 10.50 -0.14
C LYS A 56 -8.77 10.50 -1.38
N LEU A 57 -8.39 9.79 -2.44
CA LEU A 57 -9.27 9.60 -3.60
C LEU A 57 -10.48 8.73 -3.24
N ALA A 58 -10.29 7.66 -2.47
CA ALA A 58 -11.37 6.81 -1.99
C ALA A 58 -12.37 7.61 -1.16
N ASP A 59 -11.89 8.38 -0.20
CA ASP A 59 -12.72 9.27 0.64
C ASP A 59 -13.56 10.23 -0.20
N PHE A 60 -12.99 10.80 -1.27
CA PHE A 60 -13.73 11.67 -2.17
C PHE A 60 -14.86 10.93 -2.88
N VAL A 61 -14.58 9.74 -3.41
CA VAL A 61 -15.58 8.91 -4.10
C VAL A 61 -16.69 8.47 -3.14
N LEU A 62 -16.34 8.01 -1.94
CA LEU A 62 -17.31 7.54 -0.95
C LEU A 62 -18.22 8.68 -0.48
N LYS A 63 -17.67 9.88 -0.29
CA LYS A 63 -18.45 11.10 0.01
C LYS A 63 -19.39 11.47 -1.13
N ASP A 64 -18.91 11.44 -2.38
CA ASP A 64 -19.72 11.75 -3.56
C ASP A 64 -20.88 10.74 -3.76
N GLN A 65 -20.61 9.45 -3.52
CA GLN A 65 -21.60 8.37 -3.60
C GLN A 65 -22.49 8.24 -2.35
N LYS A 66 -22.33 9.10 -1.34
CA LYS A 66 -23.08 9.08 -0.06
C LYS A 66 -23.01 7.72 0.65
N VAL A 67 -21.87 7.03 0.57
CA VAL A 67 -21.64 5.76 1.25
C VAL A 67 -21.45 6.02 2.75
N ASP A 68 -22.14 5.27 3.59
CA ASP A 68 -22.01 5.37 5.05
C ASP A 68 -20.58 5.02 5.47
N SER A 69 -19.91 5.97 6.13
CA SER A 69 -18.54 5.86 6.64
C SER A 69 -18.36 4.77 7.70
N LYS A 70 -19.46 4.21 8.25
CA LYS A 70 -19.41 3.10 9.22
C LYS A 70 -19.27 1.71 8.58
N LYS A 71 -19.36 1.62 7.25
CA LYS A 71 -19.22 0.35 6.53
C LYS A 71 -17.78 0.15 6.10
N GLU A 72 -17.25 -1.04 6.31
CA GLU A 72 -16.00 -1.43 5.70
C GLU A 72 -16.23 -1.63 4.20
N VAL A 73 -15.46 -0.89 3.40
CA VAL A 73 -15.69 -0.77 1.97
C VAL A 73 -14.36 -0.88 1.24
N SER A 74 -14.35 -1.68 0.18
CA SER A 74 -13.25 -1.71 -0.78
C SER A 74 -13.69 -1.07 -2.08
N VAL A 75 -12.86 -0.15 -2.59
CA VAL A 75 -13.07 0.54 -3.86
C VAL A 75 -11.89 0.32 -4.79
N GLN A 76 -12.18 -0.01 -6.04
CA GLN A 76 -11.16 -0.11 -7.08
C GLN A 76 -11.09 1.21 -7.84
N LEU A 77 -10.02 1.98 -7.60
CA LEU A 77 -9.85 3.32 -8.15
C LEU A 77 -8.95 3.29 -9.39
N PRO A 78 -9.44 3.69 -10.59
CA PRO A 78 -8.61 3.88 -11.77
C PRO A 78 -7.79 5.18 -11.65
N SER A 79 -6.78 5.16 -10.77
CA SER A 79 -5.89 6.29 -10.51
C SER A 79 -4.58 6.20 -11.28
N LEU A 80 -4.08 7.36 -11.74
CA LEU A 80 -2.82 7.50 -12.47
C LEU A 80 -1.88 8.43 -11.72
N LEU A 81 -0.58 8.11 -11.76
CA LEU A 81 0.47 9.00 -11.28
C LEU A 81 0.56 10.23 -12.17
N LYS A 82 0.40 11.42 -11.58
CA LYS A 82 0.51 12.71 -12.29
C LYS A 82 1.87 13.37 -12.07
N ALA A 83 2.37 13.30 -10.84
CA ALA A 83 3.67 13.86 -10.48
C ALA A 83 4.24 13.19 -9.22
N LYS A 84 5.57 13.18 -9.12
CA LYS A 84 6.33 12.84 -7.92
C LYS A 84 7.28 14.00 -7.62
N TRP A 85 7.42 14.36 -6.35
CA TRP A 85 8.43 15.32 -5.89
C TRP A 85 9.07 14.78 -4.62
N VAL A 86 10.38 14.99 -4.49
CA VAL A 86 11.19 14.45 -3.40
C VAL A 86 11.95 15.61 -2.78
N ASP A 87 11.81 15.81 -1.48
CA ASP A 87 12.69 16.69 -0.71
C ASP A 87 13.73 15.87 0.07
N SER A 88 14.48 16.52 0.95
CA SER A 88 15.54 15.89 1.72
C SER A 88 15.07 14.80 2.70
N SER A 89 13.79 14.78 3.09
CA SER A 89 13.27 13.85 4.11
C SER A 89 11.90 13.25 3.78
N ARG A 90 11.25 13.66 2.69
CA ARG A 90 9.90 13.24 2.30
C ARG A 90 9.75 13.07 0.80
N VAL A 91 8.87 12.13 0.45
CA VAL A 91 8.34 11.97 -0.90
C VAL A 91 6.90 12.42 -0.94
N TYR A 92 6.54 13.13 -2.01
CA TYR A 92 5.18 13.59 -2.30
C TYR A 92 4.74 12.99 -3.62
N VAL A 93 3.53 12.46 -3.65
CA VAL A 93 2.94 11.83 -4.83
C VAL A 93 1.59 12.48 -5.11
N LEU A 94 1.43 12.93 -6.35
CA LEU A 94 0.16 13.43 -6.88
C LEU A 94 -0.48 12.37 -7.77
N LEU A 95 -1.62 11.86 -7.34
CA LEU A 95 -2.47 10.98 -8.15
C LEU A 95 -3.64 11.75 -8.74
N GLY A 96 -4.10 11.30 -9.90
CA GLY A 96 -5.31 11.81 -10.53
C GLY A 96 -6.19 10.70 -11.06
N MET A 97 -7.49 10.93 -11.04
CA MET A 97 -8.53 10.06 -11.59
C MET A 97 -9.51 10.92 -12.38
N ASP A 98 -10.06 10.39 -13.47
CA ASP A 98 -11.06 11.11 -14.26
C ASP A 98 -12.39 11.19 -13.47
N SER A 99 -13.00 12.38 -13.42
CA SER A 99 -14.25 12.59 -12.67
C SER A 99 -15.47 11.84 -13.23
N LYS A 100 -15.44 11.40 -14.49
CA LYS A 100 -16.46 10.52 -15.05
C LYS A 100 -16.25 9.09 -14.59
N SER A 101 -14.99 8.67 -14.46
CA SER A 101 -14.63 7.33 -13.97
C SER A 101 -14.98 7.11 -12.49
N SER A 102 -14.98 8.18 -11.66
CA SER A 102 -15.35 8.07 -10.24
C SER A 102 -16.79 7.63 -10.01
N LYS A 103 -17.71 7.96 -10.94
CA LYS A 103 -19.12 7.56 -10.88
C LYS A 103 -19.32 6.07 -11.17
N GLN A 104 -18.34 5.42 -11.78
CA GLN A 104 -18.37 4.02 -12.16
C GLN A 104 -17.59 3.13 -11.19
N VAL A 105 -16.98 3.72 -10.15
CA VAL A 105 -16.23 2.97 -9.14
C VAL A 105 -17.19 2.04 -8.40
N LYS A 106 -16.91 0.74 -8.52
CA LYS A 106 -17.63 -0.31 -7.78
C LYS A 106 -17.24 -0.24 -6.31
N VAL A 107 -18.22 0.06 -5.47
CA VAL A 107 -18.12 0.05 -4.01
C VAL A 107 -18.53 -1.33 -3.53
N ILE A 108 -17.58 -2.13 -3.03
CA ILE A 108 -17.86 -3.43 -2.44
C ILE A 108 -17.95 -3.23 -0.93
N VAL A 109 -19.16 -3.37 -0.37
CA VAL A 109 -19.37 -3.36 1.08
C VAL A 109 -18.96 -4.70 1.65
N GLN A 110 -17.92 -4.73 2.47
CA GLN A 110 -17.54 -5.92 3.20
C GLN A 110 -18.54 -6.15 4.33
N LYS A 111 -19.32 -7.24 4.26
CA LYS A 111 -20.07 -7.71 5.42
C LYS A 111 -19.06 -8.27 6.42
N LYS A 112 -18.98 -7.65 7.60
CA LYS A 112 -18.29 -8.20 8.76
C LYS A 112 -18.75 -9.66 8.96
N PRO A 113 -17.87 -10.66 9.01
CA PRO A 113 -18.27 -12.01 9.38
C PRO A 113 -18.80 -11.96 10.81
N SER A 114 -20.12 -12.05 10.97
CA SER A 114 -20.77 -12.18 12.26
C SER A 114 -20.63 -13.63 12.70
N GLY A 115 -19.44 -13.99 13.16
CA GLY A 115 -19.12 -15.29 13.75
C GLY A 115 -18.81 -15.10 15.22
N VAL A 116 -19.82 -15.19 16.09
CA VAL A 116 -19.60 -15.58 17.47
C VAL A 116 -19.04 -16.99 17.43
N ILE A 117 -17.75 -17.15 17.72
CA ILE A 117 -17.17 -18.48 17.95
C ILE A 117 -17.67 -18.90 19.34
N THR A 118 -18.82 -19.57 19.39
CA THR A 118 -19.18 -20.36 20.56
C THR A 118 -18.24 -21.57 20.59
N PRO A 119 -17.42 -21.77 21.63
CA PRO A 119 -16.59 -22.97 21.72
C PRO A 119 -17.51 -24.20 21.84
N PRO A 120 -17.33 -25.26 21.03
CA PRO A 120 -18.04 -26.51 21.24
C PRO A 120 -17.49 -27.19 22.50
N ASN A 121 -18.33 -27.31 23.52
CA ASN A 121 -18.04 -28.09 24.71
C ASN A 121 -18.19 -29.59 24.41
N ASN A 122 -17.07 -30.32 24.45
CA ASN A 122 -16.88 -31.76 24.66
C ASN A 122 -17.94 -32.75 24.14
N GLN A 123 -17.58 -33.47 23.05
CA GLN A 123 -17.81 -34.91 22.98
C GLN A 123 -16.52 -35.64 22.59
N LYS A 124 -16.19 -36.61 23.44
CA LYS A 124 -15.00 -37.46 23.55
C LYS A 124 -14.78 -38.34 22.31
N GLN A 125 -13.63 -38.22 21.64
CA GLN A 125 -13.11 -39.28 20.75
C GLN A 125 -11.59 -39.45 20.92
N THR A 126 -11.22 -40.70 21.22
CA THR A 126 -9.88 -41.25 21.46
C THR A 126 -9.01 -41.30 20.20
N PRO A 127 -7.66 -41.35 20.35
CA PRO A 127 -6.73 -41.28 19.23
C PRO A 127 -6.54 -42.65 18.56
N VAL A 128 -6.66 -42.70 17.23
CA VAL A 128 -6.19 -43.84 16.42
C VAL A 128 -5.22 -43.32 15.36
N GLU A 129 -3.99 -43.81 15.50
CA GLU A 129 -2.86 -43.62 14.61
C GLU A 129 -3.09 -44.28 13.25
N GLN A 130 -2.75 -43.58 12.15
CA GLN A 130 -2.55 -44.19 10.84
C GLN A 130 -1.40 -43.48 10.10
N LYS A 131 -0.64 -44.30 9.39
CA LYS A 131 0.81 -44.26 9.20
C LYS A 131 1.13 -44.13 7.70
N ILE A 132 2.32 -43.58 7.38
CA ILE A 132 3.08 -43.66 6.10
C ILE A 132 2.45 -42.93 4.88
N SER A 133 3.09 -42.10 4.02
CA SER A 133 4.47 -42.04 3.51
C SER A 133 4.76 -40.67 2.80
N PRO A 134 6.01 -40.19 2.74
CA PRO A 134 6.42 -38.99 1.99
C PRO A 134 6.77 -39.27 0.50
N PRO A 135 6.65 -38.30 -0.43
CA PRO A 135 7.13 -38.47 -1.79
C PRO A 135 8.65 -38.19 -1.91
N THR A 136 9.43 -39.22 -2.23
CA THR A 136 10.81 -39.17 -2.81
C THR A 136 10.68 -38.97 -4.34
N LYS A 137 11.58 -38.42 -5.18
CA LYS A 137 13.03 -38.14 -5.19
C LYS A 137 13.32 -37.27 -6.45
N SER A 138 14.16 -36.22 -6.41
CA SER A 138 15.50 -36.09 -7.07
C SER A 138 15.55 -34.73 -7.82
N ALA A 139 16.56 -33.86 -7.80
CA ALA A 139 17.99 -34.03 -7.51
C ALA A 139 18.67 -32.71 -7.04
N ALA A 140 19.60 -32.89 -6.08
CA ALA A 140 20.90 -32.20 -5.90
C ALA A 140 20.98 -30.66 -5.76
N GLN A 141 20.99 -30.20 -4.50
CA GLN A 141 21.81 -29.05 -4.06
C GLN A 141 23.16 -29.57 -3.53
N PRO A 142 24.30 -28.95 -3.84
CA PRO A 142 25.53 -29.15 -3.07
C PRO A 142 25.48 -28.36 -1.74
N PRO A 143 25.92 -28.94 -0.61
CA PRO A 143 25.85 -28.31 0.71
C PRO A 143 26.97 -27.29 0.96
N LEU A 144 26.61 -26.22 1.69
CA LEU A 144 27.54 -25.33 2.40
C LEU A 144 28.38 -26.13 3.40
N GLN A 145 29.72 -26.12 3.23
CA GLN A 145 30.65 -26.50 4.30
C GLN A 145 31.16 -25.24 5.01
N LYS A 146 31.08 -25.29 6.34
CA LYS A 146 31.69 -24.35 7.28
C LYS A 146 33.10 -24.83 7.63
N GLU A 147 33.98 -23.86 7.87
CA GLU A 147 35.20 -23.93 8.71
C GLU A 147 36.39 -24.65 8.05
N ILE A 148 37.68 -24.24 8.11
CA ILE A 148 38.50 -23.56 9.12
C ILE A 148 39.71 -22.89 8.43
N THR A 149 40.21 -21.73 8.90
CA THR A 149 41.59 -21.24 8.62
C THR A 149 42.65 -22.16 9.27
N PRO A 150 43.87 -22.29 8.71
CA PRO A 150 45.00 -21.53 9.27
C PRO A 150 46.11 -21.07 8.30
N LYS A 151 46.94 -20.16 8.82
CA LYS A 151 48.21 -19.58 8.35
C LYS A 151 49.19 -20.57 7.70
N ASN A 152 49.88 -20.12 6.65
CA ASN A 152 51.26 -19.60 6.74
C ASN A 152 51.60 -18.75 5.51
#